data_AF-A0A9E5XWS7-F1
#
_entry.id   AF-A0A9E5XWS7-F1
#
_cell.length_a   1.000
_cell.length_b   1.000
_cell.length_c   1.000
_cell.angle_alpha   90.00
_cell.angle_beta   90.00
_cell.angle_gamma   90.00
#
_symmetry.space_group_name_H-M   'P 1'
#
loop_
_entity.id
_entity.type
_entity.pdbx_description
1 polymer ?
#
loop_
_entity_poly.entity_id
_entity_poly.type
_entity_poly.pdbx_seq_one_letter_code
_entity_poly.pdbx_strand_id
1 'polypeptide(L)'
;CKEFLLEEGEHFINAVSTDGKIKWDTTVNISKNMLTIKTGLQRNTIKTAPVLFVAKADCDLYIDGKKTATLEKDGGKKILLEYGKHKFKAVNGNKKWEKIITVKGKAQKVIKIEFKNGTFTDSRDGHTYKTVQTGKQVWMAENLAYDAGSGCWAYDNNSYNVSGYGYLYNWQTAKNVCPSGWHLPTKEEFETLLDNYGDDNENYKALIPGGVSGFSATFGGLRTKDNYNDIDNYGYFWSASADNNGFVWMLGVIRSDKESQMYYGAKDWGVSVRCIKD
;
A
#
# COMPACT_ATOMS: atom_id res chain seq x y z
N CYS A 1 20.59 47.22 3.33
CA CYS A 1 20.27 47.58 1.92
C CYS A 1 21.41 47.11 1.02
N LYS A 2 21.10 46.70 -0.20
CA LYS A 2 22.09 46.44 -1.25
C LYS A 2 21.93 47.51 -2.31
N GLU A 3 23.02 48.17 -2.68
CA GLU A 3 23.04 49.17 -3.73
C GLU A 3 23.42 48.52 -5.05
N PHE A 4 22.79 48.97 -6.14
CA PHE A 4 23.06 48.50 -7.49
C PHE A 4 23.26 49.72 -8.38
N LEU A 5 24.34 49.72 -9.16
CA LEU A 5 24.54 50.68 -10.23
C LEU A 5 23.84 50.16 -11.47
N LEU A 6 22.99 50.98 -12.06
CA LEU A 6 22.25 50.66 -13.28
C LEU A 6 22.58 51.71 -14.34
N GLU A 7 22.77 51.28 -15.58
CA GLU A 7 23.01 52.16 -16.73
C GLU A 7 21.73 52.89 -17.16
N GLU A 8 21.85 53.90 -18.01
CA GLU A 8 20.68 54.59 -18.60
C GLU A 8 19.84 53.61 -19.42
N GLY A 9 18.52 53.64 -19.27
CA GLY A 9 17.60 52.72 -19.94
C GLY A 9 16.53 52.10 -19.05
N GLU A 10 15.75 51.18 -19.62
CA GLU A 10 14.70 50.44 -18.94
C GLU A 10 15.24 49.12 -18.37
N HIS A 11 15.02 48.89 -17.07
CA HIS A 11 15.46 47.70 -16.35
C HIS A 11 14.27 47.03 -15.67
N PHE A 12 14.25 45.70 -15.71
CA PHE A 12 13.27 44.89 -14.99
C PHE A 12 13.91 44.32 -13.73
N ILE A 13 13.31 44.60 -12.58
CA ILE A 13 13.81 44.13 -11.29
C ILE A 13 12.84 43.09 -10.73
N ASN A 14 13.37 41.90 -10.45
CA ASN A 14 12.67 40.87 -9.70
C ASN A 14 13.37 40.67 -8.36
N ALA A 15 12.61 40.70 -7.28
CA ALA A 15 13.10 40.35 -5.96
C ALA A 15 12.19 39.33 -5.31
N VAL A 16 12.79 38.34 -4.64
CA VAL A 16 12.08 37.32 -3.88
C VAL A 16 12.61 37.33 -2.45
N SER A 17 11.73 37.35 -1.46
CA SER A 17 12.15 37.24 -0.06
C SER A 17 12.89 35.92 0.17
N THR A 18 13.78 35.91 1.15
CA THR A 18 14.56 34.71 1.50
C THR A 18 13.67 33.51 1.87
N ASP A 19 12.45 33.75 2.34
CA ASP A 19 11.45 32.72 2.62
C ASP A 19 10.51 32.41 1.44
N GLY A 20 10.73 33.05 0.28
CA GLY A 20 9.97 32.84 -0.96
C GLY A 20 8.55 33.41 -0.98
N LYS A 21 8.06 33.98 0.13
CA LYS A 21 6.65 34.38 0.29
C LYS A 21 6.31 35.73 -0.33
N ILE A 22 7.31 36.57 -0.54
CA ILE A 22 7.14 37.90 -1.13
C ILE A 22 7.90 37.91 -2.43
N LYS A 23 7.19 38.15 -3.52
CA LYS A 23 7.78 38.46 -4.83
C LYS A 23 7.49 39.91 -5.15
N TRP A 24 8.46 40.58 -5.73
CA TRP A 24 8.40 41.97 -6.12
C TRP A 24 8.96 42.12 -7.52
N ASP A 25 8.08 42.52 -8.43
CA ASP A 25 8.43 42.72 -9.83
C ASP A 25 8.14 44.18 -10.16
N THR A 26 9.12 44.90 -10.68
CA THR A 26 8.92 46.27 -11.17
C THR A 26 9.76 46.54 -12.39
N THR A 27 9.32 47.52 -13.18
CA THR A 27 10.16 48.15 -14.20
C THR A 27 10.62 49.51 -13.70
N VAL A 28 11.92 49.78 -13.81
CA VAL A 28 12.50 51.10 -13.58
C VAL A 28 13.07 51.63 -14.90
N ASN A 29 12.95 52.92 -15.14
CA ASN A 29 13.60 53.57 -16.26
C ASN A 29 14.48 54.71 -15.73
N ILE A 30 15.75 54.70 -16.14
CA ILE A 30 16.74 55.70 -15.80
C ILE A 30 16.97 56.55 -17.04
N SER A 31 16.70 57.84 -16.94
CA SER A 31 17.01 58.80 -18.01
C SER A 31 17.42 60.13 -17.41
N LYS A 32 18.50 60.75 -17.92
CA LYS A 32 18.95 62.10 -17.49
C LYS A 32 19.04 62.28 -15.96
N ASN A 33 19.65 61.32 -15.26
CA ASN A 33 19.74 61.29 -13.78
C ASN A 33 18.39 61.27 -13.02
N MET A 34 17.26 61.05 -13.71
CA MET A 34 15.97 60.78 -13.07
C MET A 34 15.65 59.29 -13.11
N LEU A 35 15.32 58.73 -11.94
CA LEU A 35 14.72 57.41 -11.80
C LEU A 35 13.19 57.56 -11.86
N THR A 36 12.58 56.96 -12.89
CA THR A 36 11.12 56.83 -12.96
C THR A 36 10.71 55.40 -12.68
N ILE A 37 9.94 55.18 -11.61
CA ILE A 37 9.42 53.86 -11.24
C ILE A 37 7.97 53.75 -11.72
N LYS A 38 7.70 52.89 -12.70
CA LYS A 38 6.32 52.52 -13.07
C LYS A 38 5.82 51.51 -12.05
N THR A 39 5.30 51.96 -10.92
CA THR A 39 4.76 51.06 -9.89
C THR A 39 3.37 50.54 -10.28
N GLY A 40 3.32 49.32 -10.81
CA GLY A 40 2.15 48.46 -10.70
C GLY A 40 2.28 47.61 -9.44
N LEU A 41 1.96 48.16 -8.27
CA LEU A 41 2.03 47.43 -6.99
C LEU A 41 1.01 46.28 -6.94
N GLN A 42 1.42 45.08 -7.35
CA GLN A 42 0.66 43.85 -7.12
C GLN A 42 1.30 43.08 -5.96
N ARG A 43 0.85 43.33 -4.73
CA ARG A 43 1.24 42.53 -3.56
C ARG A 43 0.53 41.17 -3.62
N ASN A 44 1.07 40.24 -4.40
CA ASN A 44 0.57 38.87 -4.45
C ASN A 44 0.95 38.14 -3.15
N THR A 45 0.12 38.32 -2.12
CA THR A 45 0.24 37.56 -0.88
C THR A 45 -0.19 36.12 -1.18
N ILE A 46 0.77 35.19 -1.18
CA ILE A 46 0.46 33.76 -1.30
C ILE A 46 -0.44 33.38 -0.11
N LYS A 47 -1.72 33.15 -0.39
CA LYS A 47 -2.68 32.75 0.64
C LYS A 47 -2.42 31.30 0.97
N THR A 48 -2.32 30.99 2.26
CA THR A 48 -2.12 29.63 2.75
C THR A 48 -3.17 29.26 3.79
N ALA A 49 -3.47 27.98 3.92
CA ALA A 49 -4.30 27.43 4.99
C ALA A 49 -3.62 26.21 5.62
N PRO A 50 -3.74 26.03 6.94
CA PRO A 50 -3.25 24.81 7.57
C PRO A 50 -4.20 23.64 7.32
N VAL A 51 -3.63 22.49 6.97
CA VAL A 51 -4.35 21.22 6.78
C VAL A 51 -3.76 20.18 7.74
N LEU A 52 -4.61 19.58 8.57
CA LEU A 52 -4.24 18.50 9.48
C LEU A 52 -4.52 17.16 8.79
N PHE A 53 -3.47 16.35 8.61
CA PHE A 53 -3.57 14.99 8.14
C PHE A 53 -3.56 14.04 9.33
N VAL A 54 -4.51 13.10 9.37
CA VAL A 54 -4.58 12.04 10.39
C VAL A 54 -4.67 10.70 9.66
N ALA A 55 -3.71 9.82 9.88
CA ALA A 55 -3.66 8.52 9.21
C ALA A 55 -4.08 7.38 10.13
N LYS A 56 -4.79 6.37 9.62
CA LYS A 56 -5.16 5.16 10.37
C LYS A 56 -4.15 4.02 10.28
N ALA A 57 -3.03 4.26 9.60
CA ALA A 57 -1.87 3.39 9.53
C ALA A 57 -0.62 4.25 9.26
N ASP A 58 0.56 3.71 9.55
CA ASP A 58 1.83 4.37 9.22
C ASP A 58 1.90 4.58 7.70
N CYS A 59 2.24 5.77 7.22
CA CYS A 59 2.27 6.00 5.78
C CYS A 59 3.15 7.16 5.36
N ASP A 60 3.62 7.09 4.12
CA ASP A 60 4.28 8.20 3.46
C ASP A 60 3.26 9.07 2.74
N LEU A 61 3.18 10.34 3.13
CA LEU A 61 2.34 11.36 2.52
C LEU A 61 3.11 12.12 1.43
N TYR A 62 2.51 12.15 0.26
CA TYR A 62 2.94 12.89 -0.93
C TYR A 62 1.92 13.98 -1.23
N ILE A 63 2.43 15.17 -1.52
CA ILE A 63 1.64 16.33 -1.94
C ILE A 63 2.20 16.79 -3.28
N ASP A 64 1.35 16.83 -4.29
CA ASP A 64 1.70 17.19 -5.67
C ASP A 64 2.92 16.41 -6.20
N GLY A 65 2.97 15.12 -5.87
CA GLY A 65 4.02 14.19 -6.30
C GLY A 65 5.26 14.16 -5.41
N LYS A 66 5.42 15.08 -4.46
CA LYS A 66 6.59 15.14 -3.57
C LYS A 66 6.30 14.52 -2.20
N LYS A 67 7.14 13.59 -1.75
CA LYS A 67 7.10 13.07 -0.37
C LYS A 67 7.31 14.24 0.60
N THR A 68 6.31 14.50 1.42
CA THR A 68 6.26 15.67 2.31
C THR A 68 6.34 15.25 3.78
N ALA A 69 5.86 14.06 4.13
CA ALA A 69 5.93 13.54 5.49
C ALA A 69 5.83 12.02 5.53
N THR A 70 6.31 11.43 6.62
CA THR A 70 5.84 10.14 7.12
C THR A 70 4.90 10.41 8.29
N LEU A 71 3.75 9.75 8.30
CA LEU A 71 2.71 9.84 9.32
C LEU A 71 2.68 8.53 10.09
N GLU A 72 2.62 8.61 11.41
CA GLU A 72 2.39 7.45 12.28
C GLU A 72 0.89 7.16 12.37
N LYS A 73 0.55 5.90 12.64
CA LYS A 73 -0.80 5.45 12.90
C LYS A 73 -1.45 6.26 14.01
N ASP A 74 -2.64 6.76 13.74
CA ASP A 74 -3.44 7.67 14.58
C ASP A 74 -2.74 9.01 14.89
N GLY A 75 -1.55 9.24 14.34
CA GLY A 75 -0.80 10.49 14.42
C GLY A 75 -1.39 11.58 13.53
N GLY A 76 -1.30 12.82 14.01
CA GLY A 76 -1.74 14.01 13.30
C GLY A 76 -0.56 14.88 12.87
N LYS A 77 -0.47 15.24 11.58
CA LYS A 77 0.53 16.21 11.09
C LYS A 77 -0.14 17.39 10.39
N LYS A 78 0.15 18.60 10.88
CA LYS A 78 -0.35 19.85 10.32
C LYS A 78 0.65 20.38 9.28
N ILE A 79 0.18 20.66 8.07
CA ILE A 79 0.98 21.17 6.97
C ILE A 79 0.32 22.45 6.46
N LEU A 80 1.12 23.50 6.26
CA LEU A 80 0.66 24.75 5.68
C LEU A 80 0.71 24.63 4.15
N LEU A 81 -0.43 24.79 3.48
CA LEU A 81 -0.56 24.65 2.03
C LEU A 81 -1.06 25.93 1.41
N GLU A 82 -0.59 26.23 0.21
CA GLU A 82 -1.08 27.35 -0.60
C GLU A 82 -2.56 27.15 -0.98
N TYR A 83 -3.24 28.24 -1.31
CA TYR A 83 -4.58 28.15 -1.86
C TYR A 83 -4.50 27.59 -3.28
N GLY A 84 -5.31 26.59 -3.58
CA GLY A 84 -5.24 25.90 -4.85
C GLY A 84 -5.74 24.47 -4.78
N LYS A 85 -5.77 23.80 -5.91
CA LYS A 85 -6.01 22.35 -5.98
C LYS A 85 -4.68 21.65 -5.72
N HIS A 86 -4.68 20.72 -4.78
CA HIS A 86 -3.54 19.86 -4.48
C HIS A 86 -3.94 18.40 -4.63
N LYS A 87 -3.04 17.59 -5.19
CA LYS A 87 -3.16 16.14 -5.23
C LYS A 87 -2.43 15.54 -4.04
N PHE A 88 -3.18 14.87 -3.17
CA PHE A 88 -2.65 14.12 -2.05
C PHE A 88 -2.58 12.64 -2.40
N LYS A 89 -1.48 12.01 -2.04
CA LYS A 89 -1.30 10.56 -2.11
C LYS A 89 -0.67 10.09 -0.81
N ALA A 90 -1.22 9.05 -0.19
CA ALA A 90 -0.61 8.38 0.93
C ALA A 90 -0.31 6.94 0.57
N VAL A 91 0.84 6.43 1.01
CA VAL A 91 1.33 5.09 0.70
C VAL A 91 1.66 4.36 2.00
N ASN A 92 1.05 3.21 2.22
CA ASN A 92 1.37 2.25 3.28
C ASN A 92 1.63 0.91 2.59
N GLY A 93 2.90 0.56 2.38
CA GLY A 93 3.28 -0.57 1.52
C GLY A 93 2.62 -0.46 0.13
N ASN A 94 1.83 -1.46 -0.23
CA ASN A 94 1.10 -1.49 -1.50
C ASN A 94 -0.22 -0.71 -1.50
N LYS A 95 -0.72 -0.35 -0.33
CA LYS A 95 -1.97 0.39 -0.20
C LYS A 95 -1.73 1.85 -0.57
N LYS A 96 -2.60 2.37 -1.45
CA LYS A 96 -2.57 3.77 -1.88
C LYS A 96 -3.89 4.43 -1.55
N TRP A 97 -3.80 5.63 -1.01
CA TRP A 97 -4.94 6.52 -0.85
C TRP A 97 -4.64 7.78 -1.66
N GLU A 98 -5.56 8.21 -2.53
CA GLU A 98 -5.40 9.45 -3.30
C GLU A 98 -6.63 10.33 -3.18
N LYS A 99 -6.43 11.65 -3.13
CA LYS A 99 -7.51 12.63 -3.14
C LYS A 99 -7.04 13.96 -3.70
N ILE A 100 -7.90 14.63 -4.47
CA ILE A 100 -7.66 16.01 -4.90
C ILE A 100 -8.54 16.92 -4.04
N ILE A 101 -7.94 17.92 -3.39
CA ILE A 101 -8.68 18.88 -2.57
C ILE A 101 -8.27 20.30 -2.94
N THR A 102 -9.28 21.16 -3.08
CA THR A 102 -9.07 22.61 -3.13
C THR A 102 -8.89 23.18 -1.72
N VAL A 103 -7.72 23.76 -1.46
CA VAL A 103 -7.38 24.51 -0.26
C VAL A 103 -7.81 25.97 -0.47
N LYS A 104 -8.66 26.48 0.43
CA LYS A 104 -9.13 27.87 0.44
C LYS A 104 -9.65 28.24 1.83
N GLY A 105 -9.66 29.52 2.15
CA GLY A 105 -10.16 30.04 3.43
C GLY A 105 -9.19 29.85 4.60
N LYS A 106 -9.56 30.36 5.78
CA LYS A 106 -8.71 30.34 6.99
C LYS A 106 -8.96 29.16 7.93
N ALA A 107 -10.04 28.41 7.73
CA ALA A 107 -10.42 27.31 8.63
C ALA A 107 -9.45 26.12 8.50
N GLN A 108 -9.11 25.51 9.64
CA GLN A 108 -8.29 24.31 9.67
C GLN A 108 -9.06 23.14 9.05
N LYS A 109 -8.53 22.57 7.97
CA LYS A 109 -9.13 21.41 7.30
C LYS A 109 -8.51 20.13 7.83
N VAL A 110 -9.33 19.15 8.23
CA VAL A 110 -8.86 17.83 8.64
C VAL A 110 -9.06 16.84 7.50
N ILE A 111 -8.00 16.14 7.13
CA ILE A 111 -8.02 15.05 6.14
C ILE A 111 -7.69 13.76 6.89
N LYS A 112 -8.67 12.85 6.93
CA LYS A 112 -8.46 11.48 7.42
C LYS A 112 -8.00 10.61 6.26
N ILE A 113 -6.90 9.90 6.47
CA ILE A 113 -6.31 8.94 5.54
C ILE A 113 -6.63 7.56 6.07
N GLU A 114 -7.49 6.86 5.34
CA GLU A 114 -7.94 5.52 5.66
C GLU A 114 -7.69 4.65 4.44
N PHE A 115 -6.80 3.67 4.60
CA PHE A 115 -6.60 2.65 3.59
C PHE A 115 -7.77 1.67 3.71
N LYS A 116 -8.63 1.62 2.69
CA LYS A 116 -9.76 0.69 2.68
C LYS A 116 -9.21 -0.74 2.59
N ASN A 117 -9.54 -1.56 3.59
CA ASN A 117 -9.48 -3.00 3.44
C ASN A 117 -10.75 -3.43 2.71
N GLY A 118 -10.63 -4.30 1.72
CA GLY A 118 -11.79 -4.84 1.02
C GLY A 118 -12.39 -6.01 1.81
N THR A 119 -13.59 -6.41 1.41
CA THR A 119 -14.19 -7.67 1.84
C THR A 119 -14.82 -8.35 0.64
N PHE A 120 -14.95 -9.66 0.71
CA PHE A 120 -15.62 -10.50 -0.27
C PHE A 120 -16.44 -11.54 0.48
N THR A 121 -17.74 -11.59 0.21
CA THR A 121 -18.63 -12.63 0.73
C THR A 121 -18.76 -13.71 -0.32
N ASP A 122 -18.31 -14.93 0.00
CA ASP A 122 -18.49 -16.09 -0.84
C ASP A 122 -19.96 -16.53 -0.79
N SER A 123 -20.63 -16.53 -1.94
CA SER A 123 -22.05 -16.87 -2.03
C SER A 123 -22.31 -18.36 -1.82
N ARG A 124 -21.28 -19.22 -1.85
CA ARG A 124 -21.42 -20.67 -1.72
C ARG A 124 -21.67 -21.10 -0.27
N ASP A 125 -21.10 -20.38 0.70
CA ASP A 125 -21.19 -20.69 2.13
C ASP A 125 -21.56 -19.47 3.01
N GLY A 126 -21.62 -18.26 2.44
CA GLY A 126 -21.89 -17.02 3.15
C GLY A 126 -20.69 -16.46 3.92
N HIS A 127 -19.52 -17.08 3.83
CA HIS A 127 -18.32 -16.63 4.55
C HIS A 127 -17.81 -15.31 3.96
N THR A 128 -17.53 -14.33 4.83
CA THR A 128 -17.00 -13.03 4.41
C THR A 128 -15.52 -12.93 4.73
N TYR A 129 -14.70 -12.94 3.68
CA TYR A 129 -13.26 -12.82 3.72
C TYR A 129 -12.84 -11.35 3.65
N LYS A 130 -11.84 -10.97 4.43
CA LYS A 130 -11.08 -9.73 4.22
C LYS A 130 -10.26 -9.85 2.94
N THR A 131 -10.07 -8.72 2.26
CA THR A 131 -9.24 -8.65 1.06
C THR A 131 -8.31 -7.43 1.09
N VAL A 132 -7.20 -7.55 0.36
CA VAL A 132 -6.21 -6.48 0.23
C VAL A 132 -5.86 -6.26 -1.24
N GLN A 133 -5.78 -5.00 -1.65
CA GLN A 133 -5.32 -4.65 -2.98
C GLN A 133 -3.80 -4.45 -2.98
N THR A 134 -3.12 -5.22 -3.84
CA THR A 134 -1.69 -5.12 -4.12
C THR A 134 -1.51 -4.79 -5.60
N GLY A 135 -1.13 -3.55 -5.90
CA GLY A 135 -1.05 -3.09 -7.29
C GLY A 135 -2.41 -3.17 -7.99
N LYS A 136 -2.50 -3.98 -9.05
CA LYS A 136 -3.75 -4.25 -9.77
C LYS A 136 -4.55 -5.41 -9.18
N GLN A 137 -3.89 -6.29 -8.44
CA GLN A 137 -4.50 -7.52 -7.93
C GLN A 137 -5.17 -7.29 -6.58
N VAL A 138 -6.22 -8.06 -6.33
CA VAL A 138 -6.89 -8.17 -5.03
C VAL A 138 -6.65 -9.58 -4.50
N TRP A 139 -6.08 -9.66 -3.30
CA TRP A 139 -5.77 -10.90 -2.60
C TRP A 139 -6.73 -11.12 -1.45
N MET A 140 -7.11 -12.37 -1.19
CA MET A 140 -7.70 -12.73 0.10
C MET A 140 -6.68 -12.51 1.23
N ALA A 141 -7.11 -11.81 2.28
CA ALA A 141 -6.32 -11.54 3.48
C ALA A 141 -6.58 -12.57 4.61
N GLU A 142 -7.39 -13.58 4.34
CA GLU A 142 -7.64 -14.76 5.18
C GLU A 142 -7.51 -16.05 4.36
N ASN A 143 -7.14 -17.16 5.00
CA ASN A 143 -7.07 -18.47 4.34
C ASN A 143 -8.47 -18.92 3.94
N LEU A 144 -8.62 -19.57 2.78
CA LEU A 144 -9.93 -20.03 2.33
C LEU A 144 -10.51 -21.07 3.31
N ALA A 145 -11.73 -20.83 3.78
CA ALA A 145 -12.43 -21.63 4.77
C ALA A 145 -13.66 -22.36 4.17
N TYR A 146 -13.62 -22.63 2.87
CA TYR A 146 -14.70 -23.31 2.15
C TYR A 146 -14.54 -24.83 2.23
N ASP A 147 -15.53 -25.52 2.80
CA ASP A 147 -15.54 -26.99 2.83
C ASP A 147 -15.81 -27.56 1.42
N ALA A 148 -14.77 -28.13 0.81
CA ALA A 148 -14.86 -28.75 -0.52
C ALA A 148 -15.47 -30.16 -0.49
N GLY A 149 -15.82 -30.69 0.68
CA GLY A 149 -16.37 -32.02 0.90
C GLY A 149 -15.34 -33.16 0.76
N SER A 150 -14.33 -33.00 -0.10
CA SER A 150 -13.23 -33.94 -0.26
C SER A 150 -11.93 -33.22 -0.63
N GLY A 151 -10.79 -33.81 -0.25
CA GLY A 151 -9.47 -33.23 -0.53
C GLY A 151 -9.17 -31.94 0.25
N CYS A 152 -9.92 -31.68 1.32
CA CYS A 152 -9.71 -30.62 2.28
C CYS A 152 -9.78 -31.15 3.72
N TRP A 153 -9.02 -30.54 4.62
CA TRP A 153 -8.95 -30.94 6.03
C TRP A 153 -8.82 -29.74 6.95
N ALA A 154 -9.56 -29.74 8.05
CA ALA A 154 -9.23 -28.87 9.18
C ALA A 154 -7.95 -29.40 9.82
N TYR A 155 -7.07 -28.49 10.28
CA TYR A 155 -5.84 -28.91 10.97
C TYR A 155 -6.18 -29.82 12.16
N ASP A 156 -5.43 -30.92 12.35
CA ASP A 156 -5.68 -31.99 13.33
C ASP A 156 -7.06 -32.65 13.23
N ASN A 157 -7.73 -32.54 12.07
CA ASN A 157 -9.13 -32.94 11.88
C ASN A 157 -10.10 -32.27 12.89
N ASN A 158 -9.74 -31.08 13.38
CA ASN A 158 -10.54 -30.33 14.36
C ASN A 158 -11.17 -29.10 13.71
N SER A 159 -12.49 -29.11 13.55
CA SER A 159 -13.24 -28.02 12.91
C SER A 159 -13.11 -26.67 13.62
N TYR A 160 -12.79 -26.63 14.92
CA TYR A 160 -12.52 -25.38 15.64
C TYR A 160 -11.29 -24.63 15.10
N ASN A 161 -10.38 -25.32 14.41
CA ASN A 161 -9.20 -24.69 13.81
C ASN A 161 -9.54 -23.93 12.52
N VAL A 162 -10.68 -24.21 11.87
CA VAL A 162 -11.04 -23.61 10.57
C VAL A 162 -11.23 -22.10 10.69
N SER A 163 -11.83 -21.60 11.78
CA SER A 163 -12.07 -20.16 11.93
C SER A 163 -10.77 -19.35 12.07
N GLY A 164 -9.69 -19.98 12.53
CA GLY A 164 -8.38 -19.34 12.66
C GLY A 164 -7.50 -19.55 11.43
N TYR A 165 -7.43 -20.78 10.92
CA TYR A 165 -6.44 -21.22 9.95
C TYR A 165 -7.01 -21.53 8.56
N GLY A 166 -8.34 -21.57 8.40
CA GLY A 166 -8.99 -22.09 7.20
C GLY A 166 -8.84 -23.61 7.07
N TYR A 167 -9.14 -24.13 5.88
CA TYR A 167 -8.86 -25.53 5.54
C TYR A 167 -7.50 -25.65 4.84
N LEU A 168 -6.91 -26.84 4.97
CA LEU A 168 -5.78 -27.30 4.17
C LEU A 168 -6.32 -28.11 3.00
N TYR A 169 -5.93 -27.79 1.78
CA TYR A 169 -6.43 -28.43 0.56
C TYR A 169 -5.30 -29.19 -0.12
N ASN A 170 -5.59 -30.36 -0.68
CA ASN A 170 -4.67 -30.94 -1.67
C ASN A 170 -4.67 -30.11 -2.96
N TRP A 171 -3.64 -30.26 -3.77
CA TRP A 171 -3.48 -29.39 -4.93
C TRP A 171 -4.59 -29.56 -5.97
N GLN A 172 -5.10 -30.79 -6.15
CA GLN A 172 -6.18 -31.05 -7.10
C GLN A 172 -7.48 -30.33 -6.72
N THR A 173 -7.77 -30.22 -5.43
CA THR A 173 -8.91 -29.48 -4.89
C THR A 173 -8.63 -27.98 -4.97
N ALA A 174 -7.42 -27.54 -4.57
CA ALA A 174 -7.01 -26.14 -4.57
C ALA A 174 -7.20 -25.46 -5.94
N LYS A 175 -6.95 -26.16 -7.05
CA LYS A 175 -7.15 -25.63 -8.41
C LYS A 175 -8.58 -25.20 -8.73
N ASN A 176 -9.57 -25.75 -8.02
CA ASN A 176 -10.99 -25.56 -8.34
C ASN A 176 -11.78 -24.94 -7.18
N VAL A 177 -11.14 -24.70 -6.03
CA VAL A 177 -11.85 -24.31 -4.81
C VAL A 177 -12.10 -22.81 -4.70
N CYS A 178 -11.37 -21.99 -5.46
CA CYS A 178 -11.61 -20.54 -5.46
C CYS A 178 -13.00 -20.20 -6.03
N PRO A 179 -13.68 -19.19 -5.46
CA PRO A 179 -15.00 -18.77 -5.90
C PRO A 179 -14.96 -18.11 -7.29
N SER A 180 -16.12 -18.00 -7.93
CA SER A 180 -16.22 -17.38 -9.26
C SER A 180 -15.62 -15.97 -9.30
N GLY A 181 -14.82 -15.68 -10.33
CA GLY A 181 -14.09 -14.43 -10.46
C GLY A 181 -12.82 -14.32 -9.62
N TRP A 182 -12.45 -15.38 -8.89
CA TRP A 182 -11.19 -15.54 -8.20
C TRP A 182 -10.48 -16.81 -8.68
N HIS A 183 -9.16 -16.83 -8.62
CA HIS A 183 -8.35 -17.99 -9.00
C HIS A 183 -7.28 -18.34 -7.97
N LEU A 184 -6.74 -19.55 -8.08
CA LEU A 184 -5.56 -19.97 -7.34
C LEU A 184 -4.34 -19.25 -7.94
N PRO A 185 -3.49 -18.55 -7.15
CA PRO A 185 -2.40 -17.76 -7.67
C PRO A 185 -1.35 -18.63 -8.38
N THR A 186 -0.80 -18.14 -9.48
CA THR A 186 0.36 -18.72 -10.15
C THR A 186 1.66 -18.36 -9.43
N LYS A 187 2.75 -19.05 -9.78
CA LYS A 187 4.08 -18.76 -9.23
C LYS A 187 4.49 -17.30 -9.52
N GLU A 188 4.22 -16.84 -10.74
CA GLU A 188 4.54 -15.47 -11.18
C GLU A 188 3.78 -14.40 -10.38
N GLU A 189 2.53 -14.67 -9.98
CA GLU A 189 1.75 -13.76 -9.14
C GLU A 189 2.28 -13.69 -7.71
N PHE A 190 2.75 -14.80 -7.15
CA PHE A 190 3.44 -14.79 -5.86
C PHE A 190 4.80 -14.08 -5.94
N GLU A 191 5.58 -14.31 -7.00
CA GLU A 191 6.85 -13.59 -7.21
C GLU A 191 6.60 -12.08 -7.33
N THR A 192 5.57 -11.67 -8.08
CA THR A 192 5.15 -10.27 -8.16
C THR A 192 4.71 -9.70 -6.80
N LEU A 193 4.10 -10.51 -5.94
CA LEU A 193 3.76 -10.10 -4.58
C LEU A 193 5.02 -9.83 -3.75
N LEU A 194 6.01 -10.73 -3.79
CA LEU A 194 7.29 -10.65 -3.08
C LEU A 194 8.14 -9.47 -3.56
N ASP A 195 8.22 -9.24 -4.87
CA ASP A 195 9.01 -8.14 -5.47
C ASP A 195 8.62 -6.73 -4.98
N ASN A 196 7.48 -6.58 -4.29
CA ASN A 196 7.05 -5.31 -3.73
C ASN A 196 7.80 -4.88 -2.45
N TYR A 197 8.42 -5.80 -1.71
CA TYR A 197 8.93 -5.48 -0.36
C TYR A 197 10.45 -5.60 -0.23
N GLY A 198 11.09 -6.51 -0.97
CA GLY A 198 12.54 -6.60 -1.03
C GLY A 198 13.04 -8.05 -0.98
N ASP A 199 14.04 -8.30 -0.14
CA ASP A 199 14.58 -9.63 0.10
C ASP A 199 13.64 -10.50 0.96
N ASP A 200 13.99 -11.77 1.15
CA ASP A 200 13.17 -12.76 1.84
C ASP A 200 12.78 -12.35 3.27
N ASN A 201 13.63 -11.60 3.98
CA ASN A 201 13.36 -11.14 5.34
C ASN A 201 12.43 -9.93 5.36
N GLU A 202 12.61 -8.97 4.43
CA GLU A 202 11.66 -7.86 4.28
C GLU A 202 10.29 -8.36 3.79
N ASN A 203 10.27 -9.35 2.89
CA ASN A 203 9.08 -10.06 2.47
C ASN A 203 8.39 -10.71 3.66
N TYR A 204 9.13 -11.44 4.49
CA TYR A 204 8.59 -12.04 5.71
C TYR A 204 7.92 -10.98 6.60
N LYS A 205 8.63 -9.91 6.98
CA LYS A 205 8.07 -8.84 7.82
C LYS A 205 6.82 -8.20 7.21
N ALA A 206 6.78 -8.08 5.88
CA ALA A 206 5.64 -7.51 5.19
C ALA A 206 4.43 -8.45 5.14
N LEU A 207 4.64 -9.75 4.93
CA LEU A 207 3.58 -10.73 4.66
C LEU A 207 2.94 -11.32 5.92
N ILE A 208 3.64 -11.37 7.06
CA ILE A 208 3.11 -11.92 8.32
C ILE A 208 1.84 -11.20 8.82
N PRO A 209 1.07 -11.81 9.75
CA PRO A 209 -0.04 -11.13 10.41
C PRO A 209 0.42 -9.82 11.08
N GLY A 210 -0.27 -8.72 10.76
CA GLY A 210 0.10 -7.36 11.19
C GLY A 210 1.17 -6.67 10.31
N GLY A 211 1.75 -7.38 9.35
CA GLY A 211 2.69 -6.83 8.37
C GLY A 211 2.04 -5.83 7.41
N VAL A 212 2.88 -4.97 6.82
CA VAL A 212 2.45 -3.83 6.00
C VAL A 212 1.77 -4.23 4.68
N SER A 213 1.95 -5.48 4.22
CA SER A 213 1.32 -5.95 2.98
C SER A 213 -0.20 -6.05 3.09
N GLY A 214 -0.71 -6.34 4.30
CA GLY A 214 -2.08 -6.77 4.51
C GLY A 214 -2.41 -8.17 3.96
N PHE A 215 -1.44 -8.90 3.39
CA PHE A 215 -1.61 -10.31 2.99
C PHE A 215 -1.93 -11.17 4.23
N SER A 216 -1.28 -10.86 5.35
CA SER A 216 -1.55 -11.48 6.67
C SER A 216 -1.50 -13.00 6.59
N ALA A 217 -0.32 -13.54 6.23
CA ALA A 217 -0.03 -14.96 6.08
C ALA A 217 -0.30 -15.71 7.40
N THR A 218 -1.49 -16.30 7.52
CA THR A 218 -1.81 -17.13 8.68
C THR A 218 -0.98 -18.42 8.62
N PHE A 219 -0.31 -18.75 9.72
CA PHE A 219 0.56 -19.92 9.86
C PHE A 219 -0.27 -21.20 10.10
N GLY A 220 -1.00 -21.64 9.07
CA GLY A 220 -1.88 -22.82 9.14
C GLY A 220 -1.17 -24.17 9.12
N GLY A 221 0.16 -24.18 9.02
CA GLY A 221 0.94 -25.41 8.89
C GLY A 221 0.65 -26.14 7.58
N LEU A 222 0.87 -27.45 7.61
CA LEU A 222 0.57 -28.36 6.51
C LEU A 222 0.10 -29.72 7.00
N ARG A 223 -0.52 -30.45 6.09
CA ARG A 223 -0.87 -31.87 6.23
C ARG A 223 -0.05 -32.67 5.23
N THR A 224 0.73 -33.64 5.69
CA THR A 224 1.29 -34.69 4.83
C THR A 224 0.37 -35.91 4.85
N LYS A 225 0.74 -37.00 4.18
CA LYS A 225 -0.13 -38.20 4.07
C LYS A 225 -0.66 -38.67 5.44
N ASP A 226 0.22 -38.66 6.45
CA ASP A 226 -0.04 -39.29 7.75
C ASP A 226 -0.10 -38.31 8.93
N ASN A 227 0.40 -37.07 8.78
CA ASN A 227 0.57 -36.14 9.90
C ASN A 227 0.20 -34.69 9.56
N TYR A 228 -0.11 -33.93 10.61
CA TYR A 228 -0.20 -32.46 10.59
C TYR A 228 1.06 -31.89 11.22
N ASN A 229 1.63 -30.85 10.63
CA ASN A 229 2.90 -30.27 11.08
C ASN A 229 2.83 -28.74 11.05
N ASP A 230 3.66 -28.12 11.89
CA ASP A 230 4.11 -26.74 11.73
C ASP A 230 3.04 -25.63 11.85
N ILE A 231 1.90 -25.93 12.47
CA ILE A 231 0.93 -24.89 12.86
C ILE A 231 1.61 -23.81 13.71
N ASP A 232 1.16 -22.57 13.54
CA ASP A 232 1.71 -21.35 14.17
C ASP A 232 3.17 -21.01 13.81
N ASN A 233 3.83 -21.81 12.98
CA ASN A 233 5.20 -21.56 12.54
C ASN A 233 5.32 -21.39 11.02
N TYR A 234 4.59 -22.17 10.22
CA TYR A 234 4.68 -22.14 8.76
C TYR A 234 3.34 -21.76 8.12
N GLY A 235 3.40 -20.81 7.19
CA GLY A 235 2.29 -20.44 6.30
C GLY A 235 2.61 -20.87 4.88
N TYR A 236 2.06 -22.00 4.45
CA TYR A 236 2.21 -22.48 3.07
C TYR A 236 0.95 -22.26 2.25
N PHE A 237 1.12 -21.72 1.04
CA PHE A 237 0.03 -21.35 0.15
C PHE A 237 0.22 -21.95 -1.23
N TRP A 238 -0.74 -22.77 -1.68
CA TRP A 238 -0.64 -23.41 -2.99
C TRP A 238 -0.55 -22.41 -4.14
N SER A 239 0.31 -22.73 -5.11
CA SER A 239 0.27 -22.14 -6.44
C SER A 239 -0.48 -23.03 -7.44
N ALA A 240 -1.06 -22.43 -8.47
CA ALA A 240 -1.54 -23.14 -9.66
C ALA A 240 -0.40 -23.69 -10.55
N SER A 241 0.85 -23.26 -10.32
CA SER A 241 2.02 -23.68 -11.10
C SER A 241 2.66 -24.96 -10.55
N ALA A 242 2.89 -25.94 -11.42
CA ALA A 242 3.67 -27.15 -11.11
C ALA A 242 5.04 -27.13 -11.80
N ASP A 243 6.00 -27.86 -11.24
CA ASP A 243 7.30 -28.09 -11.88
C ASP A 243 7.24 -29.25 -12.89
N ASN A 244 8.34 -29.46 -13.62
CA ASN A 244 8.45 -30.52 -14.62
C ASN A 244 8.54 -31.93 -14.02
N ASN A 245 8.84 -32.05 -12.72
CA ASN A 245 9.00 -33.32 -12.01
C ASN A 245 7.71 -33.75 -11.29
N GLY A 246 6.65 -32.95 -11.39
CA GLY A 246 5.35 -33.24 -10.80
C GLY A 246 5.19 -32.75 -9.36
N PHE A 247 6.14 -32.00 -8.82
CA PHE A 247 5.95 -31.18 -7.63
C PHE A 247 5.20 -29.90 -7.97
N VAL A 248 4.66 -29.25 -6.94
CA VAL A 248 3.84 -28.04 -7.09
C VAL A 248 4.46 -26.92 -6.29
N TRP A 249 4.53 -25.74 -6.90
CA TRP A 249 5.01 -24.54 -6.24
C TRP A 249 4.07 -24.08 -5.13
N MET A 250 4.63 -23.54 -4.06
CA MET A 250 3.91 -22.91 -2.97
C MET A 250 4.69 -21.71 -2.46
N LEU A 251 4.00 -20.65 -2.06
CA LEU A 251 4.61 -19.60 -1.26
C LEU A 251 4.75 -20.12 0.18
N GLY A 252 5.95 -20.07 0.74
CA GLY A 252 6.19 -20.32 2.16
C GLY A 252 6.51 -19.02 2.89
N VAL A 253 5.85 -18.79 4.02
CA VAL A 253 6.16 -17.72 4.98
C VAL A 253 6.48 -18.39 6.31
N ILE A 254 7.77 -18.39 6.69
CA ILE A 254 8.29 -19.25 7.77
C ILE A 254 8.75 -18.39 8.93
N ARG A 255 8.12 -18.56 10.10
CA ARG A 255 8.40 -17.75 11.30
C ARG A 255 9.75 -18.05 11.94
N SER A 256 10.13 -19.33 12.05
CA SER A 256 11.41 -19.73 12.64
C SER A 256 12.61 -19.15 11.88
N ASP A 257 12.48 -19.12 10.55
CA ASP A 257 13.57 -18.79 9.65
C ASP A 257 13.51 -17.31 9.21
N LYS A 258 12.36 -16.67 9.46
CA LYS A 258 12.06 -15.26 9.08
C LYS A 258 12.26 -15.02 7.59
N GLU A 259 11.79 -15.96 6.79
CA GLU A 259 11.94 -15.91 5.33
C GLU A 259 10.58 -16.07 4.64
N SER A 260 10.50 -15.54 3.43
CA SER A 260 9.35 -15.70 2.54
C SER A 260 9.81 -15.85 1.10
N GLN A 261 9.61 -17.04 0.56
CA GLN A 261 10.07 -17.43 -0.78
C GLN A 261 9.21 -18.56 -1.35
N MET A 262 9.48 -18.92 -2.61
CA MET A 262 8.80 -20.02 -3.29
C MET A 262 9.46 -21.37 -2.98
N TYR A 263 8.67 -22.33 -2.50
CA TYR A 263 9.05 -23.73 -2.29
C TYR A 263 8.25 -24.63 -3.22
N TYR A 264 8.55 -25.93 -3.19
CA TYR A 264 7.78 -26.95 -3.89
C TYR A 264 7.45 -28.13 -2.98
N GLY A 265 6.33 -28.80 -3.23
CA GLY A 265 5.87 -29.94 -2.44
C GLY A 265 5.00 -30.89 -3.23
N ALA A 266 4.68 -32.02 -2.61
CA ALA A 266 3.92 -33.08 -3.26
C ALA A 266 2.44 -32.69 -3.40
N LYS A 267 1.82 -33.11 -4.51
CA LYS A 267 0.42 -32.78 -4.86
C LYS A 267 -0.62 -33.25 -3.84
N ASP A 268 -0.28 -34.25 -3.05
CA ASP A 268 -1.15 -34.87 -2.04
C ASP A 268 -1.03 -34.22 -0.65
N TRP A 269 -0.10 -33.28 -0.46
CA TRP A 269 -0.03 -32.48 0.75
C TRP A 269 -1.25 -31.54 0.84
N GLY A 270 -1.72 -31.30 2.05
CA GLY A 270 -2.69 -30.26 2.36
C GLY A 270 -1.98 -28.99 2.79
N VAL A 271 -2.11 -27.91 2.02
CA VAL A 271 -1.69 -26.56 2.48
C VAL A 271 -2.80 -25.54 2.25
N SER A 272 -2.63 -24.33 2.76
CA SER A 272 -3.64 -23.29 2.70
C SER A 272 -3.84 -22.79 1.27
N VAL A 273 -5.01 -22.21 0.99
CA VAL A 273 -5.32 -21.53 -0.28
C VAL A 273 -5.59 -20.06 -0.01
N ARG A 274 -5.01 -19.20 -0.85
CA ARG A 274 -5.27 -17.76 -0.91
C ARG A 274 -5.71 -17.40 -2.31
N CYS A 275 -6.99 -17.14 -2.50
CA CYS A 275 -7.48 -16.78 -3.83
C CYS A 275 -7.11 -15.32 -4.17
N ILE A 276 -6.86 -15.09 -5.45
CA ILE A 276 -6.53 -13.78 -6.02
C ILE A 276 -7.54 -13.43 -7.13
N LYS A 277 -7.68 -12.15 -7.42
CA LYS A 277 -8.47 -11.60 -8.52
C LYS A 277 -7.74 -10.42 -9.16
N ASP A 278 -7.83 -10.30 -10.48
CA ASP A 278 -7.28 -9.18 -11.27
C ASP A 278 -8.18 -7.93 -11.33
#